data_AF-A0A8T3Z917-F1
#
_entry.id   AF-A0A8T3Z917-F1
#
_cell.length_a   1.000
_cell.length_b   1.000
_cell.length_c   1.000
_cell.angle_alpha   90.00
_cell.angle_beta   90.00
_cell.angle_gamma   90.00
#
_symmetry.space_group_name_H-M   'P 1'
#
loop_
_entity.id
_entity.type
_entity.pdbx_description
1 polymer ?
#
loop_
_entity_poly.entity_id
_entity_poly.type
_entity_poly.pdbx_seq_one_letter_code
_entity_poly.pdbx_strand_id
1 'polypeptide(L)'
;MLKRTLACAALFLALVVLIPSSASAAEEGVFERYETMPFQPGTLVIPMDAGQKDVLSAFGFVHSLLRNGTAVQRIITPPDLWLVTEARPDGANFSGGPFVISEPNSTAINAVHALFPDVTVDATKETFVSTRVYSILGPTKVLLIKPWSEYSRHGRTELLLDSLRIPYAIRTTLEIDLRPDTMLDYDLIIDDDVGWDGTMSAKTTSMMRTAAFGGKNIIYTDKAMKDSAIAFPKMVTVVPGSLGAFDCRFVPHEESPAQYSGPENISIRSSTNHIDPWIIRRPVSAKVRVLIDCEDYGGDYRIMAAYFAYGKGSVEMLAYHPEDQSGLSYILTSVFYGNRFIQAPPAPVKAMMPPAPDGSGMPLPAALPPPPPPPPPPPGLPVATAIPAQYLFAGFAGIIMADRLRSRVRPKIALRQKHVVSA
;
A
#
# COMPACT_ATOMS: atom_id res chain seq x y z
N MET A 1 64.36 -12.28 6.77
CA MET A 1 63.00 -12.68 7.22
C MET A 1 61.95 -11.57 7.06
N LEU A 2 62.27 -10.30 7.35
CA LEU A 2 61.31 -9.17 7.31
C LEU A 2 60.64 -8.89 5.94
N LYS A 3 61.31 -9.20 4.82
CA LYS A 3 60.76 -8.98 3.46
C LYS A 3 59.70 -10.00 3.03
N ARG A 4 59.65 -11.18 3.66
CA ARG A 4 58.63 -12.21 3.35
C ARG A 4 57.33 -11.99 4.11
N THR A 5 57.39 -11.40 5.30
CA THR A 5 56.22 -11.05 6.11
C THR A 5 55.44 -9.85 5.54
N LEU A 6 56.12 -8.85 4.98
CA LEU A 6 55.44 -7.73 4.30
C LEU A 6 54.73 -8.14 3.01
N ALA A 7 55.30 -9.08 2.25
CA ALA A 7 54.68 -9.57 1.02
C ALA A 7 53.39 -10.37 1.31
N CYS A 8 53.37 -11.18 2.38
CA CYS A 8 52.16 -11.89 2.80
C CYS A 8 51.08 -10.96 3.36
N ALA A 9 51.46 -9.91 4.10
CA ALA A 9 50.50 -8.91 4.60
C ALA A 9 49.87 -8.08 3.48
N ALA A 10 50.66 -7.69 2.46
CA ALA A 10 50.15 -6.98 1.28
C ALA A 10 49.25 -7.86 0.40
N LEU A 11 49.55 -9.16 0.27
CA LEU A 11 48.70 -10.10 -0.45
C LEU A 11 47.38 -10.36 0.30
N PHE A 12 47.39 -10.42 1.63
CA PHE A 12 46.16 -10.53 2.44
C PHE A 12 45.32 -9.25 2.38
N LEU A 13 45.94 -8.07 2.38
CA LEU A 13 45.23 -6.81 2.22
C LEU A 13 44.65 -6.66 0.80
N ALA A 14 45.35 -7.15 -0.23
CA ALA A 14 44.84 -7.19 -1.59
C ALA A 14 43.72 -8.23 -1.78
N LEU A 15 43.75 -9.36 -1.05
CA LEU A 15 42.69 -10.37 -1.08
C LEU A 15 41.41 -9.91 -0.34
N VAL A 16 41.55 -9.08 0.70
CA VAL A 16 40.40 -8.51 1.44
C VAL A 16 39.75 -7.35 0.68
N VAL A 17 40.50 -6.62 -0.17
CA VAL A 17 39.98 -5.52 -0.99
C VAL A 17 39.36 -6.01 -2.32
N LEU A 18 39.56 -7.28 -2.68
CA LEU A 18 39.00 -7.92 -3.88
C LEU A 18 37.94 -8.98 -3.55
N ILE A 19 37.19 -8.82 -2.45
CA ILE A 19 35.82 -9.35 -2.45
C ILE A 19 35.04 -8.40 -3.34
N PRO A 20 34.62 -8.78 -4.56
CA PRO A 20 33.64 -7.98 -5.26
C PRO A 20 32.46 -7.84 -4.31
N SER A 21 32.10 -6.61 -3.96
CA SER A 21 30.77 -6.26 -3.49
C SER A 21 29.78 -6.56 -4.62
N SER A 22 29.64 -7.84 -4.99
CA SER A 22 28.55 -8.38 -5.76
C SER A 22 27.34 -8.52 -4.83
N ALA A 23 26.94 -7.40 -4.24
CA ALA A 23 25.56 -7.12 -3.87
C ALA A 23 24.97 -6.18 -4.94
N SER A 24 25.28 -6.44 -6.21
CA SER A 24 24.34 -6.20 -7.30
C SER A 24 23.45 -7.45 -7.38
N ALA A 25 22.78 -7.76 -6.28
CA ALA A 25 21.71 -8.74 -6.29
C ALA A 25 20.48 -8.00 -6.80
N ALA A 26 20.13 -8.30 -8.06
CA ALA A 26 18.87 -7.99 -8.74
C ALA A 26 17.90 -7.13 -7.92
N GLU A 27 18.00 -5.82 -8.14
CA GLU A 27 17.20 -4.81 -7.47
C GLU A 27 15.79 -4.68 -8.12
N GLU A 28 15.21 -5.79 -8.58
CA GLU A 28 13.83 -5.84 -9.09
C GLU A 28 12.93 -6.27 -7.94
N GLY A 29 12.38 -5.28 -7.23
CA GLY A 29 11.18 -5.51 -6.42
C GLY A 29 10.05 -5.85 -7.38
N VAL A 30 9.56 -7.09 -7.33
CA VAL A 30 8.36 -7.49 -8.06
C VAL A 30 7.18 -7.00 -7.23
N PHE A 31 6.39 -6.08 -7.79
CA PHE A 31 5.11 -5.67 -7.23
C PHE A 31 4.20 -6.90 -7.03
N GLU A 32 3.16 -6.76 -6.20
CA GLU A 32 2.25 -7.86 -5.85
C GLU A 32 1.85 -8.71 -7.05
N ARG A 33 1.88 -10.04 -6.84
CA ARG A 33 1.40 -10.98 -7.85
C ARG A 33 -0.06 -11.28 -7.59
N TYR A 34 -0.85 -11.20 -8.66
CA TYR A 34 -2.28 -11.51 -8.62
C TYR A 34 -2.58 -12.82 -9.33
N GLU A 35 -3.62 -13.49 -8.85
CA GLU A 35 -4.13 -14.74 -9.38
C GLU A 35 -5.42 -14.50 -10.17
N THR A 36 -5.66 -15.39 -11.14
CA THR A 36 -6.96 -15.50 -11.80
C THR A 36 -7.76 -16.60 -11.13
N MET A 37 -8.88 -16.24 -10.49
CA MET A 37 -9.72 -17.18 -9.77
C MET A 37 -11.20 -17.04 -10.16
N PRO A 38 -11.90 -18.17 -10.38
CA PRO A 38 -13.35 -18.18 -10.44
C PRO A 38 -13.96 -18.22 -9.04
N PHE A 39 -15.10 -17.56 -8.87
CA PHE A 39 -15.87 -17.53 -7.64
C PHE A 39 -17.31 -17.97 -7.94
N GLN A 40 -17.81 -18.91 -7.15
CA GLN A 40 -19.13 -19.51 -7.33
C GLN A 40 -20.23 -18.64 -6.67
N PRO A 41 -21.52 -18.83 -7.03
CA PRO A 41 -22.63 -18.25 -6.29
C PRO A 41 -22.56 -18.61 -4.81
N GLY A 42 -22.95 -17.70 -3.94
CA GLY A 42 -22.81 -17.84 -2.49
C GLY A 42 -21.44 -17.42 -1.95
N THR A 43 -20.51 -16.98 -2.79
CA THR A 43 -19.26 -16.33 -2.34
C THR A 43 -19.62 -15.10 -1.53
N LEU A 44 -19.07 -14.97 -0.32
CA LEU A 44 -19.31 -13.77 0.46
C LEU A 44 -18.44 -12.62 -0.01
N VAL A 45 -19.00 -11.42 0.04
CA VAL A 45 -18.38 -10.16 -0.38
C VAL A 45 -18.49 -9.18 0.77
N ILE A 46 -17.35 -8.60 1.13
CA ILE A 46 -17.23 -7.52 2.10
C ILE A 46 -16.84 -6.28 1.29
N PRO A 47 -17.79 -5.37 1.02
CA PRO A 47 -17.49 -4.14 0.31
C PRO A 47 -16.45 -3.32 1.09
N MET A 48 -15.63 -2.56 0.37
CA MET A 48 -14.65 -1.63 0.92
C MET A 48 -14.85 -0.21 0.36
N ASP A 49 -16.08 0.09 -0.02
CA ASP A 49 -16.54 1.35 -0.62
C ASP A 49 -17.84 1.84 0.04
N ALA A 50 -18.61 2.69 -0.64
CA ALA A 50 -19.89 3.21 -0.14
C ALA A 50 -20.94 2.13 0.21
N GLY A 51 -20.75 0.88 -0.23
CA GLY A 51 -21.55 -0.26 0.20
C GLY A 51 -21.28 -0.75 1.61
N GLN A 52 -20.17 -0.34 2.21
CA GLN A 52 -19.78 -0.73 3.55
C GLN A 52 -20.24 0.32 4.56
N LYS A 53 -21.01 -0.11 5.56
CA LYS A 53 -21.51 0.78 6.62
C LYS A 53 -20.37 1.25 7.53
N ASP A 54 -19.41 0.38 7.81
CA ASP A 54 -18.22 0.70 8.59
C ASP A 54 -16.96 0.09 7.95
N VAL A 55 -16.30 0.90 7.12
CA VAL A 55 -15.09 0.49 6.38
C VAL A 55 -13.94 0.15 7.33
N LEU A 56 -13.86 0.83 8.48
CA LEU A 56 -12.77 0.62 9.42
C LEU A 56 -12.97 -0.72 10.12
N SER A 57 -14.15 -0.95 10.70
CA SER A 57 -14.48 -2.23 11.34
C SER A 57 -14.39 -3.41 10.38
N ALA A 58 -14.57 -3.21 9.06
CA ALA A 58 -14.39 -4.27 8.07
C ALA A 58 -12.95 -4.83 8.06
N PHE A 59 -11.92 -4.01 8.29
CA PHE A 59 -10.56 -4.52 8.42
C PHE A 59 -10.39 -5.40 9.67
N GLY A 60 -10.95 -4.96 10.80
CA GLY A 60 -10.97 -5.75 12.05
C GLY A 60 -11.70 -7.09 11.90
N PHE A 61 -12.84 -7.06 11.22
CA PHE A 61 -13.64 -8.23 10.89
C PHE A 61 -12.85 -9.24 10.04
N VAL A 62 -12.23 -8.78 8.95
CA VAL A 62 -11.42 -9.64 8.07
C VAL A 62 -10.21 -10.21 8.81
N HIS A 63 -9.49 -9.41 9.61
CA HIS A 63 -8.38 -9.92 10.43
C HIS A 63 -8.86 -10.98 11.44
N SER A 64 -10.02 -10.77 12.05
CA SER A 64 -10.61 -11.74 12.98
C SER A 64 -11.03 -13.05 12.30
N LEU A 65 -11.50 -13.01 11.05
CA LEU A 65 -11.76 -14.22 10.25
C LEU A 65 -10.47 -14.99 9.99
N LEU A 66 -9.40 -14.29 9.60
CA LEU A 66 -8.09 -14.90 9.34
C LEU A 66 -7.51 -15.56 10.60
N ARG A 67 -7.68 -14.95 11.78
CA ARG A 67 -7.27 -15.56 13.07
C ARG A 67 -8.02 -16.85 13.39
N ASN A 68 -9.24 -17.00 12.89
CA ASN A 68 -10.05 -18.21 13.02
C ASN A 68 -9.80 -19.23 11.88
N GLY A 69 -8.82 -18.99 11.02
CA GLY A 69 -8.44 -19.90 9.92
C GLY A 69 -9.27 -19.76 8.66
N THR A 70 -10.15 -18.75 8.55
CA THR A 70 -10.89 -18.47 7.32
C THR A 70 -9.99 -17.74 6.34
N ALA A 71 -9.66 -18.38 5.22
CA ALA A 71 -8.93 -17.73 4.14
C ALA A 71 -9.79 -16.63 3.49
N VAL A 72 -9.16 -15.52 3.13
CA VAL A 72 -9.81 -14.37 2.51
C VAL A 72 -9.05 -13.99 1.26
N GLN A 73 -9.75 -13.57 0.22
CA GLN A 73 -9.16 -13.00 -0.97
C GLN A 73 -9.47 -11.51 -1.04
N ARG A 74 -8.50 -10.69 -1.41
CA ARG A 74 -8.70 -9.29 -1.76
C ARG A 74 -8.74 -9.15 -3.27
N ILE A 75 -9.77 -8.49 -3.80
CA ILE A 75 -9.79 -8.11 -5.21
C ILE A 75 -9.18 -6.72 -5.34
N ILE A 76 -8.20 -6.57 -6.23
CA ILE A 76 -7.48 -5.31 -6.45
C ILE A 76 -8.11 -4.54 -7.61
N THR A 77 -8.53 -3.30 -7.35
CA THR A 77 -9.07 -2.35 -8.33
C THR A 77 -8.03 -1.25 -8.63
N PRO A 78 -8.18 -0.48 -9.72
CA PRO A 78 -9.09 -0.68 -10.87
C PRO A 78 -8.73 -1.90 -11.75
N PRO A 79 -9.64 -2.37 -12.62
CA PRO A 79 -11.00 -1.87 -12.83
C PRO A 79 -11.92 -2.22 -11.65
N ASP A 80 -13.02 -1.48 -11.52
CA ASP A 80 -14.09 -1.80 -10.57
C ASP A 80 -14.66 -3.19 -10.85
N LEU A 81 -15.02 -3.91 -9.79
CA LEU A 81 -15.62 -5.22 -9.90
C LEU A 81 -17.15 -5.10 -9.96
N TRP A 82 -17.76 -5.49 -11.06
CA TRP A 82 -19.22 -5.60 -11.18
C TRP A 82 -19.71 -6.93 -10.59
N LEU A 83 -20.59 -6.90 -9.59
CA LEU A 83 -21.16 -8.10 -8.98
C LEU A 83 -22.68 -7.98 -8.83
N VAL A 84 -23.37 -9.10 -9.02
CA VAL A 84 -24.77 -9.31 -8.64
C VAL A 84 -24.83 -10.04 -7.30
N THR A 85 -25.46 -9.42 -6.31
CA THR A 85 -25.49 -9.92 -4.92
C THR A 85 -26.92 -10.06 -4.38
N GLU A 86 -27.07 -10.61 -3.17
CA GLU A 86 -28.38 -10.70 -2.52
C GLU A 86 -28.98 -9.32 -2.27
N ALA A 87 -28.20 -8.39 -1.73
CA ALA A 87 -28.66 -7.02 -1.48
C ALA A 87 -28.71 -6.14 -2.75
N ARG A 88 -27.99 -6.51 -3.82
CA ARG A 88 -27.93 -5.78 -5.09
C ARG A 88 -28.27 -6.70 -6.28
N PRO A 89 -29.55 -7.07 -6.45
CA PRO A 89 -29.98 -8.02 -7.47
C PRO A 89 -29.81 -7.54 -8.91
N ASP A 90 -29.75 -6.21 -9.13
CA ASP A 90 -29.53 -5.63 -10.46
C ASP A 90 -28.04 -5.44 -10.79
N GLY A 91 -27.16 -5.81 -9.85
CA GLY A 91 -25.72 -5.62 -9.93
C GLY A 91 -25.23 -4.24 -9.52
N ALA A 92 -23.97 -4.16 -9.10
CA ALA A 92 -23.29 -2.90 -8.79
C ALA A 92 -21.76 -3.01 -8.92
N ASN A 93 -21.11 -1.86 -9.07
CA ASN A 93 -19.66 -1.74 -8.98
C ASN A 93 -19.18 -1.76 -7.53
N PHE A 94 -18.05 -2.44 -7.33
CA PHE A 94 -17.28 -2.47 -6.10
C PHE A 94 -15.89 -1.88 -6.38
N SER A 95 -15.69 -0.61 -6.04
CA SER A 95 -14.52 0.18 -6.46
C SER A 95 -13.41 0.21 -5.40
N GLY A 96 -13.74 -0.08 -4.14
CA GLY A 96 -12.78 -0.07 -3.03
C GLY A 96 -11.89 -1.30 -2.92
N GLY A 97 -11.96 -2.23 -3.88
CA GLY A 97 -11.34 -3.54 -3.76
C GLY A 97 -12.02 -4.37 -2.68
N PRO A 98 -13.12 -5.09 -2.98
CA PRO A 98 -13.80 -5.87 -1.97
C PRO A 98 -12.93 -7.03 -1.47
N PHE A 99 -13.15 -7.46 -0.22
CA PHE A 99 -12.70 -8.77 0.23
C PHE A 99 -13.77 -9.82 -0.11
N VAL A 100 -13.34 -11.02 -0.48
CA VAL A 100 -14.23 -12.13 -0.80
C VAL A 100 -13.82 -13.41 -0.07
N ILE A 101 -14.81 -14.24 0.25
CA ILE A 101 -14.66 -15.53 0.92
C ILE A 101 -15.35 -16.57 0.04
N SER A 102 -14.56 -17.31 -0.71
CA SER A 102 -15.02 -18.32 -1.68
C SER A 102 -15.69 -19.53 -1.01
N GLU A 103 -15.20 -19.95 0.15
CA GLU A 103 -15.72 -21.12 0.89
C GLU A 103 -16.20 -20.68 2.29
N PRO A 104 -17.36 -20.03 2.40
CA PRO A 104 -17.82 -19.50 3.68
C PRO A 104 -18.25 -20.59 4.66
N ASN A 105 -17.64 -20.59 5.84
CA ASN A 105 -18.15 -21.32 7.01
C ASN A 105 -19.09 -20.40 7.81
N SER A 106 -20.40 -20.61 7.66
CA SER A 106 -21.43 -19.76 8.28
C SER A 106 -21.31 -19.67 9.81
N THR A 107 -20.91 -20.75 10.49
CA THR A 107 -20.71 -20.73 11.95
C THR A 107 -19.54 -19.81 12.32
N ALA A 108 -18.40 -19.93 11.63
CA ALA A 108 -17.24 -19.08 11.88
C ALA A 108 -17.52 -17.61 11.54
N ILE A 109 -18.18 -17.36 10.42
CA ILE A 109 -18.53 -16.02 9.96
C ILE A 109 -19.52 -15.35 10.92
N ASN A 110 -20.59 -16.04 11.32
CA ASN A 110 -21.58 -15.48 12.24
C ASN A 110 -20.98 -15.17 13.63
N ALA A 111 -20.07 -16.02 14.12
CA ALA A 111 -19.37 -15.78 15.38
C ALA A 111 -18.49 -14.52 15.33
N VAL A 112 -17.80 -14.28 14.21
CA VAL A 112 -17.01 -13.05 14.02
C VAL A 112 -17.92 -11.85 13.77
N HIS A 113 -18.99 -12.00 13.00
CA HIS A 113 -19.94 -10.92 12.69
C HIS A 113 -20.61 -10.37 13.95
N ALA A 114 -20.92 -11.23 14.92
CA ALA A 114 -21.42 -10.81 16.23
C ALA A 114 -20.46 -9.84 16.97
N LEU A 115 -19.15 -9.87 16.68
CA LEU A 115 -18.17 -8.95 17.23
C LEU A 115 -18.10 -7.62 16.46
N PHE A 116 -18.52 -7.61 15.19
CA PHE A 116 -18.48 -6.48 14.27
C PHE A 116 -19.85 -6.29 13.59
N PRO A 117 -20.92 -5.99 14.35
CA PRO A 117 -22.30 -6.03 13.87
C PRO A 117 -22.61 -5.03 12.75
N ASP A 118 -21.80 -3.98 12.63
CA ASP A 118 -21.95 -2.94 11.62
C ASP A 118 -21.24 -3.24 10.29
N VAL A 119 -20.49 -4.34 10.19
CA VAL A 119 -19.84 -4.72 8.94
C VAL A 119 -20.86 -5.33 7.99
N THR A 120 -20.99 -4.71 6.81
CA THR A 120 -21.79 -5.23 5.70
C THR A 120 -21.10 -6.45 5.10
N VAL A 121 -21.82 -7.55 5.00
CA VAL A 121 -21.43 -8.77 4.29
C VAL A 121 -22.61 -9.16 3.39
N ASP A 122 -22.31 -9.47 2.13
CA ASP A 122 -23.31 -9.88 1.13
C ASP A 122 -22.87 -11.17 0.46
N ALA A 123 -23.77 -11.86 -0.24
CA ALA A 123 -23.47 -13.08 -0.98
C ALA A 123 -23.70 -12.87 -2.49
N THR A 124 -22.81 -13.39 -3.33
CA THR A 124 -23.00 -13.33 -4.78
C THR A 124 -24.14 -14.26 -5.22
N LYS A 125 -24.92 -13.83 -6.21
CA LYS A 125 -25.95 -14.67 -6.86
C LYS A 125 -25.42 -15.39 -8.10
N GLU A 126 -24.34 -14.89 -8.67
CA GLU A 126 -23.79 -15.36 -9.93
C GLU A 126 -22.32 -15.75 -9.79
N THR A 127 -21.85 -16.56 -10.73
CA THR A 127 -20.42 -16.85 -10.87
C THR A 127 -19.71 -15.63 -11.43
N PHE A 128 -18.52 -15.32 -10.94
CA PHE A 128 -17.66 -14.30 -11.54
C PHE A 128 -16.20 -14.77 -11.56
N VAL A 129 -15.39 -14.15 -12.40
CA VAL A 129 -13.94 -14.41 -12.47
C VAL A 129 -13.22 -13.08 -12.26
N SER A 130 -12.20 -13.09 -11.41
CA SER A 130 -11.29 -11.97 -11.26
C SER A 130 -9.87 -12.41 -11.60
N THR A 131 -9.12 -11.54 -12.29
CA THR A 131 -7.70 -11.73 -12.63
C THR A 131 -6.77 -10.98 -11.68
N ARG A 132 -7.34 -10.27 -10.70
CA ARG A 132 -6.62 -9.38 -9.78
C ARG A 132 -6.83 -9.82 -8.33
N VAL A 133 -6.66 -11.11 -8.08
CA VAL A 133 -6.93 -11.71 -6.77
C VAL A 133 -5.64 -11.80 -5.96
N TYR A 134 -5.68 -11.27 -4.75
CA TYR A 134 -4.62 -11.40 -3.75
C TYR A 134 -5.11 -12.27 -2.59
N SER A 135 -4.54 -13.47 -2.46
CA SER A 135 -4.96 -14.47 -1.47
C SER A 135 -4.25 -14.27 -0.12
N ILE A 136 -5.03 -14.14 0.96
CA ILE A 136 -4.55 -13.94 2.33
C ILE A 136 -4.95 -15.17 3.16
N LEU A 137 -3.96 -15.96 3.56
CA LEU A 137 -4.20 -17.26 4.21
C LEU A 137 -4.10 -17.21 5.73
N GLY A 138 -3.57 -16.13 6.29
CA GLY A 138 -3.36 -16.00 7.73
C GLY A 138 -3.35 -14.54 8.18
N PRO A 139 -3.51 -14.32 9.49
CA PRO A 139 -3.54 -12.98 10.05
C PRO A 139 -2.14 -12.37 10.04
N THR A 140 -2.05 -11.10 9.64
CA THR A 140 -0.80 -10.33 9.74
C THR A 140 -0.40 -10.17 11.20
N LYS A 141 0.83 -10.53 11.54
CA LYS A 141 1.43 -10.22 12.85
C LYS A 141 2.06 -8.83 12.82
N VAL A 142 1.59 -7.94 13.70
CA VAL A 142 2.02 -6.53 13.73
C VAL A 142 3.01 -6.29 14.87
N LEU A 143 4.16 -5.71 14.56
CA LEU A 143 5.11 -5.14 15.51
C LEU A 143 5.05 -3.62 15.43
N LEU A 144 4.79 -2.98 16.57
CA LEU A 144 4.84 -1.54 16.74
C LEU A 144 6.12 -1.18 17.51
N ILE A 145 7.04 -0.50 16.85
CA ILE A 145 8.29 -0.01 17.44
C ILE A 145 8.06 1.42 17.90
N LYS A 146 8.33 1.65 19.18
CA LYS A 146 8.18 2.94 19.85
C LYS A 146 9.55 3.44 20.30
N PRO A 147 9.73 4.75 20.50
CA PRO A 147 10.93 5.26 21.14
C PRO A 147 11.08 4.69 22.56
N TRP A 148 12.33 4.45 22.97
CA TRP A 148 12.68 4.04 24.32
C TRP A 148 12.10 4.96 25.39
N SER A 149 12.24 6.27 25.21
CA SER A 149 11.73 7.28 26.13
C SER A 149 10.22 7.43 26.01
N GLU A 150 9.50 7.27 27.12
CA GLU A 150 8.05 7.48 27.16
C GLU A 150 7.65 8.92 26.83
N TYR A 151 8.51 9.89 27.18
CA TYR A 151 8.31 11.31 26.85
C TYR A 151 8.32 11.60 25.35
N SER A 152 8.79 10.66 24.54
CA SER A 152 8.87 10.78 23.09
C SER A 152 7.86 9.89 22.36
N ARG A 153 7.01 9.14 23.09
CA ARG A 153 5.98 8.28 22.49
C ARG A 153 4.74 9.12 22.16
N HIS A 154 4.78 9.87 21.06
CA HIS A 154 3.63 10.67 20.66
C HIS A 154 2.74 9.96 19.65
N GLY A 155 3.32 9.20 18.71
CA GLY A 155 2.55 8.35 17.81
C GLY A 155 1.64 7.39 18.58
N ARG A 156 0.37 7.29 18.18
CA ARG A 156 -0.69 6.49 18.82
C ARG A 156 -1.31 5.47 17.87
N THR A 157 -0.54 4.90 16.95
CA THR A 157 -1.01 3.87 16.01
C THR A 157 -1.69 2.68 16.73
N GLU A 158 -1.31 2.39 17.98
CA GLU A 158 -1.97 1.37 18.80
C GLU A 158 -3.46 1.65 19.05
N LEU A 159 -3.88 2.92 19.13
CA LEU A 159 -5.29 3.27 19.30
C LEU A 159 -6.13 2.85 18.09
N LEU A 160 -5.57 3.01 16.89
CA LEU A 160 -6.22 2.52 15.67
C LEU A 160 -6.29 0.98 15.71
N LEU A 161 -5.18 0.29 15.99
CA LEU A 161 -5.16 -1.17 16.11
C LEU A 161 -6.17 -1.71 17.14
N ASP A 162 -6.26 -1.08 18.32
CA ASP A 162 -7.22 -1.40 19.37
C ASP A 162 -8.67 -1.19 18.89
N SER A 163 -8.95 -0.08 18.21
CA SER A 163 -10.28 0.22 17.66
C SER A 163 -10.72 -0.81 16.63
N LEU A 164 -9.77 -1.33 15.84
CA LEU A 164 -9.97 -2.39 14.87
C LEU A 164 -9.91 -3.80 15.48
N ARG A 165 -9.58 -3.91 16.78
CA ARG A 165 -9.37 -5.17 17.51
C ARG A 165 -8.31 -6.08 16.87
N ILE A 166 -7.29 -5.49 16.28
CA ILE A 166 -6.17 -6.19 15.64
C ILE A 166 -5.04 -6.33 16.67
N PRO A 167 -4.58 -7.57 16.98
CA PRO A 167 -3.50 -7.77 17.94
C PRO A 167 -2.15 -7.31 17.40
N TYR A 168 -1.34 -6.74 18.28
CA TYR A 168 0.02 -6.27 18.00
C TYR A 168 0.94 -6.51 19.19
N ALA A 169 2.24 -6.41 18.96
CA ALA A 169 3.24 -6.33 20.01
C ALA A 169 3.92 -4.95 19.98
N ILE A 170 4.18 -4.38 21.15
CA ILE A 170 5.00 -3.16 21.27
C ILE A 170 6.42 -3.56 21.66
N ARG A 171 7.42 -2.97 21.01
CA ARG A 171 8.82 -2.97 21.45
C ARG A 171 9.39 -1.58 21.38
N THR A 172 10.38 -1.30 22.22
CA THR A 172 11.13 -0.05 22.16
C THR A 172 12.29 -0.15 21.18
N THR A 173 12.76 0.99 20.67
CA THR A 173 13.98 1.07 19.86
C THR A 173 15.19 0.44 20.54
N LEU A 174 15.32 0.58 21.88
CA LEU A 174 16.39 -0.05 22.66
C LEU A 174 16.29 -1.59 22.64
N GLU A 175 15.10 -2.15 22.83
CA GLU A 175 14.90 -3.61 22.78
C GLU A 175 15.23 -4.17 21.41
N ILE A 176 14.84 -3.46 20.34
CA ILE A 176 15.16 -3.84 18.96
C ILE A 176 16.65 -3.73 18.68
N ASP A 177 17.36 -2.69 19.13
CA ASP A 177 18.81 -2.60 18.95
C ASP A 177 19.58 -3.74 19.64
N LEU A 178 19.11 -4.18 20.80
CA LEU A 178 19.68 -5.33 21.50
C LEU A 178 19.44 -6.64 20.71
N ARG A 179 18.24 -6.81 20.14
CA ARG A 179 17.82 -8.03 19.43
C ARG A 179 17.04 -7.72 18.15
N PRO A 180 17.69 -7.26 17.07
CA PRO A 180 16.98 -6.78 15.89
C PRO A 180 16.32 -7.93 15.11
N ASP A 181 16.83 -9.15 15.26
CA ASP A 181 16.29 -10.38 14.67
C ASP A 181 14.83 -10.65 15.06
N THR A 182 14.34 -10.13 16.19
CA THR A 182 12.93 -10.28 16.59
C THR A 182 11.96 -9.65 15.60
N MET A 183 12.41 -8.72 14.76
CA MET A 183 11.57 -8.14 13.71
C MET A 183 11.12 -9.17 12.67
N LEU A 184 11.87 -10.26 12.49
CA LEU A 184 11.56 -11.30 11.50
C LEU A 184 10.34 -12.16 11.89
N ASP A 185 9.94 -12.15 13.16
CA ASP A 185 8.79 -12.89 13.68
C ASP A 185 7.43 -12.26 13.29
N TYR A 186 7.47 -11.04 12.75
CA TYR A 186 6.30 -10.23 12.40
C TYR A 186 6.18 -10.05 10.90
N ASP A 187 4.97 -9.81 10.41
CA ASP A 187 4.67 -9.63 8.98
C ASP A 187 4.66 -8.16 8.59
N LEU A 188 4.21 -7.31 9.52
CA LEU A 188 4.21 -5.86 9.43
C LEU A 188 4.99 -5.26 10.60
N ILE A 189 5.94 -4.40 10.28
CA ILE A 189 6.75 -3.64 11.22
C ILE A 189 6.36 -2.17 11.07
N ILE A 190 6.02 -1.50 12.16
CA ILE A 190 5.67 -0.07 12.15
C ILE A 190 6.69 0.63 13.05
N ASP A 191 7.55 1.43 12.46
CA ASP A 191 8.42 2.37 13.17
C ASP A 191 7.66 3.67 13.39
N ASP A 192 7.13 3.83 14.60
CA ASP A 192 6.11 4.81 14.89
C ASP A 192 6.71 6.08 15.50
N ASP A 193 6.39 7.20 14.86
CA ASP A 193 6.70 8.56 15.26
C ASP A 193 8.20 8.82 15.38
N VAL A 194 8.77 8.94 16.59
CA VAL A 194 10.16 9.37 16.74
C VAL A 194 11.12 8.30 16.26
N GLY A 195 10.76 7.02 16.41
CA GLY A 195 11.64 5.89 16.09
C GLY A 195 13.02 6.06 16.73
N TRP A 196 14.06 5.96 15.90
CA TRP A 196 15.46 6.26 16.25
C TRP A 196 15.86 7.69 15.87
N ASP A 197 14.97 8.50 15.31
CA ASP A 197 15.20 9.89 14.93
C ASP A 197 16.41 10.08 13.99
N GLY A 198 16.62 9.13 13.08
CA GLY A 198 17.76 9.13 12.17
C GLY A 198 19.08 8.71 12.84
N THR A 199 19.02 7.97 13.94
CA THR A 199 20.21 7.45 14.64
C THR A 199 20.25 5.94 14.74
N MET A 200 19.46 5.25 13.90
CA MET A 200 19.39 3.79 13.84
C MET A 200 20.77 3.14 13.66
N SER A 201 21.05 2.12 14.47
CA SER A 201 22.34 1.40 14.42
C SER A 201 22.50 0.62 13.11
N ALA A 202 23.74 0.47 12.62
CA ALA A 202 24.00 -0.27 11.38
C ALA A 202 23.48 -1.71 11.37
N LYS A 203 23.46 -2.36 12.55
CA LYS A 203 22.91 -3.70 12.74
C LYS A 203 21.39 -3.70 12.51
N THR A 204 20.67 -2.78 13.14
CA THR A 204 19.22 -2.63 13.00
C THR A 204 18.84 -2.19 11.59
N THR A 205 19.58 -1.25 10.99
CA THR A 205 19.44 -0.84 9.58
C THR A 205 19.57 -2.04 8.64
N SER A 206 20.58 -2.90 8.85
CA SER A 206 20.75 -4.12 8.06
C SER A 206 19.58 -5.09 8.23
N MET A 207 19.02 -5.19 9.44
CA MET A 207 17.90 -6.07 9.71
C MET A 207 16.59 -5.55 9.13
N MET A 208 16.32 -4.23 9.15
CA MET A 208 15.18 -3.63 8.46
C MET A 208 15.20 -3.97 6.96
N ARG A 209 16.36 -3.83 6.32
CA ARG A 209 16.52 -4.26 4.91
C ARG A 209 16.31 -5.76 4.72
N THR A 210 16.82 -6.57 5.64
CA THR A 210 16.66 -8.04 5.60
C THR A 210 15.20 -8.45 5.71
N ALA A 211 14.46 -7.84 6.65
CA ALA A 211 13.04 -8.06 6.85
C ALA A 211 12.25 -7.68 5.59
N ALA A 212 12.43 -6.45 5.07
CA ALA A 212 11.77 -6.00 3.84
C ALA A 212 12.09 -6.94 2.67
N PHE A 213 13.39 -7.23 2.43
CA PHE A 213 13.81 -8.11 1.35
C PHE A 213 13.19 -9.51 1.46
N GLY A 214 13.04 -10.02 2.69
CA GLY A 214 12.45 -11.31 3.01
C GLY A 214 10.92 -11.38 2.86
N GLY A 215 10.23 -10.27 2.59
CA GLY A 215 8.77 -10.25 2.39
C GLY A 215 7.99 -9.48 3.44
N LYS A 216 8.65 -8.83 4.40
CA LYS A 216 7.96 -8.07 5.46
C LYS A 216 7.59 -6.69 4.96
N ASN A 217 6.47 -6.17 5.43
CA ASN A 217 6.06 -4.79 5.18
C ASN A 217 6.57 -3.89 6.32
N ILE A 218 7.04 -2.70 5.97
CA ILE A 218 7.56 -1.74 6.95
C ILE A 218 6.87 -0.39 6.73
N ILE A 219 6.29 0.19 7.77
CA ILE A 219 5.73 1.54 7.78
C ILE A 219 6.61 2.42 8.66
N TYR A 220 6.98 3.60 8.17
CA TYR A 220 7.61 4.67 8.96
C TYR A 220 6.66 5.86 9.04
N THR A 221 6.44 6.39 10.24
CA THR A 221 5.50 7.49 10.46
C THR A 221 6.22 8.74 10.98
N ASP A 222 5.82 9.90 10.47
CA ASP A 222 6.37 11.22 10.79
C ASP A 222 7.91 11.24 10.88
N LYS A 223 8.47 11.45 12.09
CA LYS A 223 9.92 11.63 12.28
C LYS A 223 10.73 10.37 11.98
N ALA A 224 10.14 9.18 12.10
CA ALA A 224 10.77 7.88 11.81
C ALA A 224 11.02 7.73 10.30
N MET A 225 10.45 8.57 9.45
CA MET A 225 10.86 8.64 8.04
C MET A 225 12.36 8.97 7.88
N LYS A 226 12.99 9.60 8.88
CA LYS A 226 14.46 9.74 8.91
C LYS A 226 15.17 8.39 8.97
N ASP A 227 14.60 7.43 9.68
CA ASP A 227 15.14 6.07 9.79
C ASP A 227 14.97 5.30 8.48
N SER A 228 13.85 5.51 7.78
CA SER A 228 13.67 5.04 6.40
C SER A 228 14.78 5.54 5.47
N ALA A 229 15.16 6.82 5.56
CA ALA A 229 16.22 7.40 4.74
C ALA A 229 17.62 6.78 5.01
N ILE A 230 17.83 6.21 6.20
CA ILE A 230 19.06 5.49 6.58
C ILE A 230 18.99 4.02 6.16
N ALA A 231 17.85 3.36 6.39
CA ALA A 231 17.62 1.97 6.01
C ALA A 231 17.60 1.78 4.49
N PHE A 232 16.98 2.71 3.76
CA PHE A 232 16.74 2.64 2.32
C PHE A 232 17.23 3.92 1.64
N PRO A 233 18.56 4.17 1.62
CA PRO A 233 19.10 5.38 1.05
C PRO A 233 18.76 5.48 -0.44
N LYS A 234 18.64 6.71 -0.95
CA LYS A 234 18.32 7.04 -2.35
C LYS A 234 16.90 6.70 -2.82
N MET A 235 15.98 6.33 -1.92
CA MET A 235 14.58 6.17 -2.29
C MET A 235 13.84 7.51 -2.29
N VAL A 236 13.92 8.25 -1.18
CA VAL A 236 13.29 9.56 -0.99
C VAL A 236 14.27 10.56 -0.39
N THR A 237 13.92 11.85 -0.46
CA THR A 237 14.53 12.87 0.41
C THR A 237 13.51 13.31 1.44
N VAL A 238 13.86 13.19 2.72
CA VAL A 238 13.03 13.59 3.86
C VAL A 238 13.59 14.90 4.44
N VAL A 239 12.73 15.86 4.76
CA VAL A 239 13.08 17.20 5.25
C VAL A 239 12.11 17.63 6.36
N PRO A 240 12.45 18.63 7.18
CA PRO A 240 11.48 19.26 8.07
C PRO A 240 10.28 19.83 7.26
N GLY A 241 9.10 19.67 7.82
CA GLY A 241 7.82 20.17 7.31
C GLY A 241 7.30 21.38 8.08
N SER A 242 6.05 21.72 7.80
CA SER A 242 5.33 22.84 8.41
C SER A 242 4.06 22.32 9.08
N LEU A 243 3.74 22.85 10.25
CA LEU A 243 2.48 22.51 10.92
C LEU A 243 1.28 23.09 10.18
N GLY A 244 0.21 22.30 10.09
CA GLY A 244 -1.03 22.72 9.45
C GLY A 244 -1.78 21.60 8.75
N ALA A 245 -2.94 21.96 8.21
CA ALA A 245 -3.71 21.14 7.28
C ALA A 245 -3.47 21.66 5.86
N PHE A 246 -3.25 20.73 4.94
CA PHE A 246 -2.88 21.03 3.56
C PHE A 246 -3.81 20.27 2.62
N ASP A 247 -4.23 20.94 1.56
CA ASP A 247 -5.03 20.31 0.51
C ASP A 247 -4.10 19.48 -0.37
N CYS A 248 -4.35 18.18 -0.37
CA CYS A 248 -3.54 17.18 -1.04
C CYS A 248 -4.43 16.33 -1.94
N ARG A 249 -3.79 15.57 -2.82
CA ARG A 249 -4.44 14.63 -3.71
C ARG A 249 -3.94 13.23 -3.43
N PHE A 250 -4.88 12.31 -3.26
CA PHE A 250 -4.64 10.88 -3.31
C PHE A 250 -4.39 10.46 -4.76
N VAL A 251 -3.31 9.70 -4.97
CA VAL A 251 -2.92 9.17 -6.27
C VAL A 251 -3.21 7.66 -6.28
N PRO A 252 -4.23 7.19 -7.01
CA PRO A 252 -4.56 5.77 -7.04
C PRO A 252 -3.46 4.97 -7.75
N HIS A 253 -3.19 3.77 -7.23
CA HIS A 253 -2.36 2.76 -7.87
C HIS A 253 -3.09 1.44 -7.91
N GLU A 254 -2.69 0.63 -8.88
CA GLU A 254 -3.22 -0.70 -9.16
C GLU A 254 -2.68 -1.79 -8.20
N GLU A 255 -2.53 -1.43 -6.93
CA GLU A 255 -1.80 -2.20 -5.89
C GLU A 255 -2.54 -2.15 -4.54
N SER A 256 -2.38 -3.21 -3.71
CA SER A 256 -3.06 -3.31 -2.40
C SER A 256 -2.91 -2.09 -1.49
N PRO A 257 -1.74 -1.42 -1.39
CA PRO A 257 -1.57 -0.30 -0.46
C PRO A 257 -2.45 0.90 -0.85
N ALA A 258 -2.72 1.04 -2.16
CA ALA A 258 -3.45 2.17 -2.74
C ALA A 258 -4.95 1.88 -2.93
N GLN A 259 -5.50 0.82 -2.35
CA GLN A 259 -6.93 0.54 -2.47
C GLN A 259 -7.74 1.51 -1.61
N TYR A 260 -8.39 2.48 -2.24
CA TYR A 260 -9.26 3.46 -1.60
C TYR A 260 -10.29 3.98 -2.62
N SER A 261 -11.56 4.06 -2.22
CA SER A 261 -12.67 4.49 -3.10
C SER A 261 -13.26 5.84 -2.73
N GLY A 262 -12.64 6.58 -1.80
CA GLY A 262 -13.14 7.90 -1.41
C GLY A 262 -12.62 9.01 -2.33
N PRO A 263 -12.85 10.28 -1.95
CA PRO A 263 -12.45 11.42 -2.76
C PRO A 263 -10.93 11.53 -2.94
N GLU A 264 -10.49 11.88 -4.15
CA GLU A 264 -9.07 12.11 -4.44
C GLU A 264 -8.53 13.35 -3.71
N ASN A 265 -9.28 14.45 -3.69
CA ASN A 265 -8.87 15.67 -2.99
C ASN A 265 -9.20 15.58 -1.51
N ILE A 266 -8.19 15.77 -0.67
CA ILE A 266 -8.30 15.53 0.76
C ILE A 266 -7.38 16.47 1.56
N SER A 267 -7.91 17.01 2.66
CA SER A 267 -7.12 17.86 3.55
C SER A 267 -6.37 16.98 4.56
N ILE A 268 -5.05 16.90 4.44
CA ILE A 268 -4.20 16.14 5.36
C ILE A 268 -3.56 17.08 6.36
N ARG A 269 -3.65 16.72 7.64
CA ARG A 269 -2.97 17.45 8.71
C ARG A 269 -1.59 16.83 8.93
N SER A 270 -0.54 17.63 8.78
CA SER A 270 0.80 17.29 9.27
C SER A 270 0.77 17.02 10.77
N SER A 271 1.65 16.16 11.28
CA SER A 271 1.54 15.77 12.69
C SER A 271 1.63 16.97 13.63
N THR A 272 0.65 17.09 14.54
CA THR A 272 0.51 18.25 15.43
C THR A 272 1.15 18.07 16.80
N ASN A 273 1.50 16.83 17.14
CA ASN A 273 2.10 16.51 18.44
C ASN A 273 3.62 16.81 18.47
N HIS A 274 4.21 17.19 17.33
CA HIS A 274 5.62 17.52 17.20
C HIS A 274 5.83 19.00 16.93
N ILE A 275 6.90 19.55 17.50
CA ILE A 275 7.39 20.88 17.16
C ILE A 275 7.90 20.90 15.70
N ASP A 276 8.34 19.74 15.18
CA ASP A 276 8.99 19.61 13.88
C ASP A 276 8.43 18.39 13.10
N PRO A 277 7.35 18.53 12.31
CA PRO A 277 6.88 17.44 11.45
C PRO A 277 7.94 17.13 10.38
N TRP A 278 7.99 15.90 9.90
CA TRP A 278 8.88 15.51 8.80
C TRP A 278 8.09 15.13 7.57
N ILE A 279 8.62 15.48 6.40
CA ILE A 279 7.90 15.37 5.12
C ILE A 279 8.81 14.86 4.01
N ILE A 280 8.24 14.17 3.03
CA ILE A 280 8.96 13.77 1.82
C ILE A 280 9.00 14.97 0.86
N ARG A 281 10.21 15.46 0.56
CA ARG A 281 10.41 16.56 -0.40
C ARG A 281 10.11 16.13 -1.83
N ARG A 282 10.66 14.97 -2.23
CA ARG A 282 10.47 14.37 -3.55
C ARG A 282 10.99 12.93 -3.57
N PRO A 283 10.53 12.11 -4.53
CA PRO A 283 11.16 10.84 -4.84
C PRO A 283 12.58 11.08 -5.37
N VAL A 284 13.49 10.18 -5.02
CA VAL A 284 14.84 10.11 -5.60
C VAL A 284 14.91 8.93 -6.59
N SER A 285 14.19 7.85 -6.29
CA SER A 285 14.06 6.68 -7.15
C SER A 285 12.71 6.66 -7.87
N ALA A 286 12.71 6.23 -9.13
CA ALA A 286 11.49 6.00 -9.93
C ALA A 286 10.63 4.82 -9.40
N LYS A 287 11.18 4.02 -8.47
CA LYS A 287 10.48 2.91 -7.82
C LYS A 287 9.48 3.37 -6.75
N VAL A 288 9.57 4.63 -6.31
CA VAL A 288 8.68 5.17 -5.29
C VAL A 288 7.34 5.51 -5.93
N ARG A 289 6.27 4.94 -5.36
CA ARG A 289 4.88 5.23 -5.65
C ARG A 289 4.38 6.26 -4.66
N VAL A 290 3.93 7.41 -5.16
CA VAL A 290 3.36 8.48 -4.35
C VAL A 290 1.90 8.13 -4.07
N LEU A 291 1.48 8.10 -2.81
CA LEU A 291 0.08 7.88 -2.43
C LEU A 291 -0.65 9.20 -2.21
N ILE A 292 0.02 10.18 -1.60
CA ILE A 292 -0.54 11.51 -1.37
C ILE A 292 0.49 12.56 -1.76
N ASP A 293 0.16 13.36 -2.77
CA ASP A 293 0.91 14.57 -3.13
C ASP A 293 0.18 15.84 -2.72
N CYS A 294 0.92 16.87 -2.31
CA CYS A 294 0.39 18.17 -1.98
C CYS A 294 1.14 19.20 -2.84
N GLU A 295 0.45 19.80 -3.80
CA GLU A 295 1.04 20.77 -4.72
C GLU A 295 1.42 22.07 -4.01
N ASP A 296 0.64 22.46 -2.98
CA ASP A 296 0.87 23.65 -2.15
C ASP A 296 0.93 23.27 -0.66
N TYR A 297 2.09 22.77 -0.23
CA TYR A 297 2.45 22.60 1.17
C TYR A 297 3.16 23.85 1.68
N GLY A 298 2.41 24.91 1.93
CA GLY A 298 2.96 26.18 2.42
C GLY A 298 3.88 26.88 1.41
N GLY A 299 3.53 26.82 0.12
CA GLY A 299 4.25 27.43 -1.00
C GLY A 299 5.14 26.46 -1.79
N ASP A 300 5.20 25.20 -1.40
CA ASP A 300 6.10 24.19 -1.96
C ASP A 300 5.37 22.87 -2.27
N TYR A 301 5.83 22.14 -3.30
CA TYR A 301 5.40 20.75 -3.52
C TYR A 301 5.98 19.81 -2.46
N ARG A 302 5.14 18.94 -1.88
CA ARG A 302 5.55 17.89 -0.93
C ARG A 302 4.72 16.61 -1.11
N ILE A 303 5.21 15.51 -0.55
CA ILE A 303 4.54 14.21 -0.54
C ILE A 303 4.26 13.80 0.90
N MET A 304 3.00 13.55 1.23
CA MET A 304 2.57 13.17 2.57
C MET A 304 2.58 11.67 2.79
N ALA A 305 2.44 10.87 1.73
CA ALA A 305 2.52 9.42 1.83
C ALA A 305 3.11 8.82 0.54
N ALA A 306 3.97 7.82 0.70
CA ALA A 306 4.55 7.08 -0.42
C ALA A 306 5.01 5.69 0.02
N TYR A 307 5.15 4.78 -0.94
CA TYR A 307 5.71 3.45 -0.71
C TYR A 307 6.60 3.00 -1.87
N PHE A 308 7.37 1.94 -1.64
CA PHE A 308 8.15 1.26 -2.67
C PHE A 308 8.34 -0.22 -2.31
N ALA A 309 8.46 -1.06 -3.33
CA ALA A 309 8.84 -2.45 -3.16
C ALA A 309 10.34 -2.58 -2.83
N TYR A 310 10.68 -3.51 -1.94
CA TYR A 310 12.08 -3.84 -1.62
C TYR A 310 12.23 -5.36 -1.43
N GLY A 311 12.83 -6.03 -2.41
CA GLY A 311 12.83 -7.50 -2.48
C GLY A 311 11.40 -8.04 -2.59
N LYS A 312 10.99 -8.89 -1.64
CA LYS A 312 9.63 -9.48 -1.60
C LYS A 312 8.63 -8.66 -0.76
N GLY A 313 9.10 -7.67 -0.01
CA GLY A 313 8.28 -6.85 0.87
C GLY A 313 8.16 -5.42 0.36
N SER A 314 7.66 -4.53 1.21
CA SER A 314 7.51 -3.12 0.86
C SER A 314 7.80 -2.20 2.03
N VAL A 315 8.13 -0.96 1.70
CA VAL A 315 8.39 0.10 2.66
C VAL A 315 7.46 1.26 2.35
N GLU A 316 6.77 1.74 3.36
CA GLU A 316 5.81 2.82 3.31
C GLU A 316 6.19 3.92 4.31
N MET A 317 5.87 5.15 3.96
CA MET A 317 6.22 6.35 4.71
C MET A 317 5.00 7.26 4.74
N LEU A 318 4.58 7.68 5.94
CA LEU A 318 3.47 8.60 6.16
C LEU A 318 3.95 9.78 7.00
N ALA A 319 3.80 11.01 6.50
CA ALA A 319 4.22 12.25 7.15
C ALA A 319 3.25 12.76 8.23
N TYR A 320 2.40 11.88 8.74
CA TYR A 320 1.30 12.19 9.62
C TYR A 320 0.84 10.92 10.34
N HIS A 321 0.16 11.10 11.47
CA HIS A 321 -0.42 10.00 12.22
C HIS A 321 -1.94 9.90 12.02
N PRO A 322 -2.53 8.70 12.15
CA PRO A 322 -3.99 8.53 12.10
C PRO A 322 -4.72 9.44 13.10
N GLU A 323 -4.24 9.56 14.33
CA GLU A 323 -4.88 10.33 15.41
C GLU A 323 -4.88 11.85 15.19
N ASP A 324 -4.00 12.36 14.32
CA ASP A 324 -3.99 13.78 13.93
C ASP A 324 -5.07 14.09 12.87
N GLN A 325 -5.62 13.07 12.21
CA GLN A 325 -6.58 13.22 11.13
C GLN A 325 -8.03 13.25 11.61
N SER A 326 -8.93 13.74 10.76
CA SER A 326 -10.38 13.77 11.04
C SER A 326 -11.20 13.65 9.77
N GLY A 327 -12.44 13.18 9.88
CA GLY A 327 -13.34 13.03 8.72
C GLY A 327 -12.73 12.14 7.64
N LEU A 328 -12.68 12.64 6.39
CA LEU A 328 -12.17 11.87 5.25
C LEU A 328 -10.69 11.50 5.40
N SER A 329 -9.83 12.40 5.90
CA SER A 329 -8.41 12.11 6.04
C SER A 329 -8.14 11.01 7.05
N TYR A 330 -8.97 10.93 8.10
CA TYR A 330 -8.93 9.82 9.03
C TYR A 330 -9.31 8.49 8.37
N ILE A 331 -10.35 8.50 7.52
CA ILE A 331 -10.78 7.29 6.78
C ILE A 331 -9.69 6.85 5.80
N LEU A 332 -9.16 7.76 4.97
CA LEU A 332 -8.07 7.45 4.02
C LEU A 332 -6.87 6.84 4.73
N THR A 333 -6.42 7.50 5.81
CA THR A 333 -5.28 7.03 6.60
C THR A 333 -5.55 5.65 7.17
N SER A 334 -6.71 5.47 7.81
CA SER A 334 -7.10 4.18 8.39
C SER A 334 -7.19 3.07 7.33
N VAL A 335 -7.59 3.41 6.09
CA VAL A 335 -7.59 2.48 4.96
C VAL A 335 -6.17 2.09 4.54
N PHE A 336 -5.22 3.01 4.46
CA PHE A 336 -3.82 2.67 4.16
C PHE A 336 -3.24 1.70 5.19
N TYR A 337 -3.42 2.00 6.48
CA TYR A 337 -3.03 1.09 7.56
C TYR A 337 -3.78 -0.25 7.47
N GLY A 338 -5.10 -0.21 7.30
CA GLY A 338 -5.96 -1.39 7.18
C GLY A 338 -5.53 -2.31 6.04
N ASN A 339 -5.19 -1.74 4.87
CA ASN A 339 -4.67 -2.50 3.74
C ASN A 339 -3.40 -3.26 4.13
N ARG A 340 -2.50 -2.67 4.93
CA ARG A 340 -1.29 -3.35 5.45
C ARG A 340 -1.54 -4.32 6.57
N PHE A 341 -2.55 -4.07 7.41
CA PHE A 341 -2.93 -4.99 8.48
C PHE A 341 -3.48 -6.31 7.95
N ILE A 342 -3.85 -6.37 6.66
CA ILE A 342 -4.42 -7.57 6.03
C ILE A 342 -3.64 -7.96 4.78
N GLN A 343 -2.30 -7.87 4.86
CA GLN A 343 -1.40 -8.16 3.76
C GLN A 343 -0.24 -9.06 4.19
N ALA A 344 -0.56 -10.20 4.82
CA ALA A 344 0.43 -11.24 5.07
C ALA A 344 1.04 -11.71 3.73
N PRO A 345 2.34 -12.07 3.68
CA PRO A 345 2.99 -12.46 2.42
C PRO A 345 2.18 -13.55 1.71
N PRO A 346 1.98 -13.44 0.38
CA PRO A 346 1.24 -14.45 -0.34
C PRO A 346 1.93 -15.79 -0.14
N ALA A 347 1.13 -16.84 0.06
CA ALA A 347 1.66 -18.19 0.23
C ALA A 347 2.56 -18.54 -0.97
N PRO A 348 3.66 -19.30 -0.76
CA PRO A 348 4.41 -19.82 -1.88
C PRO A 348 3.46 -20.58 -2.81
N VAL A 349 3.56 -20.33 -4.11
CA VAL A 349 2.77 -21.04 -5.13
C VAL A 349 2.88 -22.53 -4.83
N LYS A 350 1.76 -23.17 -4.51
CA LYS A 350 1.70 -24.63 -4.43
C LYS A 350 2.07 -25.10 -5.82
N ALA A 351 3.21 -25.77 -5.98
CA ALA A 351 3.60 -26.33 -7.26
C ALA A 351 2.38 -27.09 -7.80
N MET A 352 1.95 -26.78 -9.02
CA MET A 352 0.91 -27.56 -9.69
C MET A 352 1.31 -29.01 -9.52
N MET A 353 0.49 -29.80 -8.81
CA MET A 353 0.71 -31.23 -8.76
C MET A 353 0.79 -31.69 -10.21
N PRO A 354 1.84 -32.44 -10.62
CA PRO A 354 1.81 -33.08 -11.91
C PRO A 354 0.50 -33.88 -11.99
N PRO A 355 -0.19 -33.85 -13.14
CA PRO A 355 -1.44 -34.58 -13.29
C PRO A 355 -1.22 -36.00 -12.78
N ALA A 356 -2.16 -36.47 -11.94
CA ALA A 356 -2.10 -37.81 -11.37
C ALA A 356 -1.87 -38.80 -12.52
N PRO A 357 -0.97 -39.79 -12.37
CA PRO A 357 -0.80 -40.82 -13.39
C PRO A 357 -2.16 -41.48 -13.57
N ASP A 358 -2.71 -41.25 -14.75
CA ASP A 358 -3.91 -41.86 -15.27
C ASP A 358 -3.73 -43.38 -15.16
N GLY A 359 -4.49 -43.98 -14.23
CA GLY A 359 -4.49 -45.41 -13.91
C GLY A 359 -4.97 -46.32 -15.04
N SER A 360 -4.90 -45.88 -16.30
CA SER A 360 -5.10 -46.72 -17.47
C SER A 360 -3.75 -47.19 -17.98
N GLY A 361 -3.38 -48.42 -17.62
CA GLY A 361 -2.23 -49.15 -18.17
C GLY A 361 -2.41 -49.50 -19.65
N MET A 362 -2.54 -48.50 -20.51
CA MET A 362 -2.56 -48.65 -21.96
C MET A 362 -1.22 -48.17 -22.53
N PRO A 363 -0.58 -48.94 -23.42
CA PRO A 363 0.67 -48.52 -24.04
C PRO A 363 0.46 -47.25 -24.86
N LEU A 364 1.35 -46.26 -24.68
CA LEU A 364 1.41 -45.03 -25.45
C LEU A 364 1.33 -45.32 -26.97
N PRO A 365 0.45 -44.63 -27.73
CA PRO A 365 0.49 -44.69 -29.18
C PRO A 365 1.82 -44.09 -29.66
N ALA A 366 2.45 -44.74 -30.63
CA ALA A 366 3.67 -44.26 -31.27
C ALA A 366 3.50 -42.81 -31.73
N ALA A 367 4.54 -42.00 -31.46
CA ALA A 367 4.58 -40.58 -31.82
C ALA A 367 4.22 -40.37 -33.30
N LEU A 368 3.23 -39.52 -33.55
CA LEU A 368 2.90 -39.07 -34.90
C LEU A 368 4.10 -38.30 -35.48
N PRO A 369 4.42 -38.48 -36.77
CA PRO A 369 5.50 -37.74 -37.41
C PRO A 369 5.23 -36.22 -37.36
N PRO A 370 6.30 -35.40 -37.26
CA PRO A 370 6.15 -33.95 -37.15
C PRO A 370 5.45 -33.37 -38.39
N PRO A 371 4.63 -32.33 -38.23
CA PRO A 371 3.96 -31.68 -39.35
C PRO A 371 4.99 -31.08 -40.32
N PRO A 372 4.69 -31.04 -41.63
CA PRO A 372 5.57 -30.45 -42.61
C PRO A 372 5.76 -28.95 -42.36
N PRO A 373 6.94 -28.39 -42.70
CA PRO A 373 7.23 -26.98 -42.50
C PRO A 373 6.28 -26.08 -43.31
N PRO A 374 5.97 -24.86 -42.81
CA PRO A 374 5.09 -23.93 -43.50
C PRO A 374 5.71 -23.45 -44.83
N PRO A 375 4.88 -23.15 -45.85
CA PRO A 375 5.37 -22.65 -47.13
C PRO A 375 5.99 -21.26 -47.01
N PRO A 376 6.97 -20.91 -47.87
CA PRO A 376 7.63 -19.62 -47.85
C PRO A 376 6.67 -18.47 -48.21
N PRO A 377 6.92 -17.25 -47.68
CA PRO A 377 6.09 -16.09 -47.95
C PRO A 377 6.16 -15.65 -49.44
N PRO A 378 5.08 -15.06 -49.99
CA PRO A 378 5.07 -14.57 -51.36
C PRO A 378 6.09 -13.43 -51.61
N PRO A 379 6.63 -13.30 -52.83
CA PRO A 379 7.52 -12.19 -53.20
C PRO A 379 6.85 -10.83 -53.06
N GLY A 380 7.50 -9.90 -52.37
CA GLY A 380 7.00 -8.55 -52.14
C GLY A 380 6.89 -7.73 -53.43
N LEU A 381 5.73 -7.09 -53.61
CA LEU A 381 5.53 -6.04 -54.62
C LEU A 381 6.07 -4.69 -54.09
N PRO A 382 6.60 -3.82 -54.97
CA PRO A 382 7.34 -2.64 -54.58
C PRO A 382 6.46 -1.56 -53.94
N VAL A 383 6.91 -1.04 -52.80
CA VAL A 383 6.33 0.11 -52.11
C VAL A 383 6.63 1.37 -52.92
N ALA A 384 5.59 1.99 -53.48
CA ALA A 384 5.65 3.32 -54.06
C ALA A 384 5.35 4.38 -52.99
N THR A 385 6.28 5.32 -52.87
CA THR A 385 6.25 6.54 -52.04
C THR A 385 5.20 7.55 -52.50
N ALA A 386 4.44 8.17 -51.57
CA ALA A 386 3.85 9.50 -51.74
C ALA A 386 3.51 10.20 -50.40
N ILE A 387 4.38 11.17 -50.08
CA ILE A 387 4.30 12.50 -49.44
C ILE A 387 2.91 13.03 -48.94
N PRO A 388 2.87 13.91 -47.90
CA PRO A 388 1.67 14.30 -47.13
C PRO A 388 1.01 15.63 -47.56
N ALA A 389 -0.27 15.81 -47.19
CA ALA A 389 -1.03 17.08 -47.15
C ALA A 389 -2.17 16.91 -46.11
N GLN A 390 -2.23 17.64 -44.99
CA GLN A 390 -2.66 19.03 -44.77
C GLN A 390 -4.13 19.34 -45.20
N TYR A 391 -4.86 19.94 -44.24
CA TYR A 391 -6.22 20.54 -44.30
C TYR A 391 -7.39 19.52 -44.39
N LEU A 392 -8.58 19.69 -43.80
CA LEU A 392 -9.38 20.87 -43.45
C LEU A 392 -10.55 20.35 -42.59
N PHE A 393 -10.92 21.01 -41.48
CA PHE A 393 -12.30 21.44 -41.16
C PHE A 393 -12.33 22.08 -39.76
N ALA A 394 -12.39 23.41 -39.77
CA ALA A 394 -12.83 24.26 -38.68
C ALA A 394 -14.28 24.69 -38.94
N GLY A 395 -15.02 24.97 -37.87
CA GLY A 395 -16.24 25.79 -37.91
C GLY A 395 -17.40 25.20 -37.11
N PHE A 396 -17.65 25.73 -35.91
CA PHE A 396 -18.55 26.88 -35.72
C PHE A 396 -18.36 27.48 -34.32
N ALA A 397 -17.95 28.75 -34.28
CA ALA A 397 -18.09 29.62 -33.14
C ALA A 397 -19.40 30.40 -33.29
N GLY A 398 -20.19 30.47 -32.22
CA GLY A 398 -21.38 31.31 -32.12
C GLY A 398 -21.36 32.07 -30.80
N ILE A 399 -20.91 33.32 -30.86
CA ILE A 399 -20.96 34.32 -29.80
C ILE A 399 -22.38 34.90 -29.73
N ILE A 400 -23.00 34.93 -28.55
CA ILE A 400 -23.90 36.03 -28.14
C ILE A 400 -23.58 36.41 -26.70
N MET A 401 -22.96 37.58 -26.53
CA MET A 401 -22.98 38.39 -25.31
C MET A 401 -24.11 39.42 -25.43
N ALA A 402 -24.90 39.59 -24.37
CA ALA A 402 -25.34 40.87 -23.79
C ALA A 402 -26.40 40.56 -22.70
N ASP A 403 -26.10 40.66 -21.41
CA ASP A 403 -26.02 41.90 -20.60
C ASP A 403 -27.38 42.33 -20.02
N ARG A 404 -27.54 42.21 -18.68
CA ARG A 404 -28.04 43.27 -17.77
C ARG A 404 -28.32 42.78 -16.33
N LEU A 405 -27.40 43.14 -15.43
CA LEU A 405 -27.58 44.05 -14.29
C LEU A 405 -28.83 43.89 -13.36
N ARG A 406 -28.63 43.49 -12.08
CA ARG A 406 -28.73 44.36 -10.86
C ARG A 406 -28.92 43.59 -9.53
N SER A 407 -28.04 43.93 -8.57
CA SER A 407 -28.25 44.26 -7.14
C SER A 407 -27.22 43.51 -6.28
N ARG A 408 -26.22 44.12 -5.62
CA ARG A 408 -26.17 45.29 -4.72
C ARG A 408 -27.20 45.24 -3.60
N VAL A 409 -26.91 44.44 -2.56
CA VAL A 409 -27.19 44.81 -1.17
C VAL A 409 -26.05 44.30 -0.27
N ARG A 410 -25.36 45.25 0.39
CA ARG A 410 -24.59 45.02 1.63
C ARG A 410 -25.49 45.43 2.79
N PRO A 411 -25.46 44.76 3.95
CA PRO A 411 -25.75 45.41 5.20
C PRO A 411 -24.44 45.70 5.97
N LYS A 412 -24.20 46.99 6.23
CA LYS A 412 -23.44 47.50 7.38
C LYS A 412 -24.46 48.02 8.38
N ILE A 413 -24.28 47.72 9.66
CA ILE A 413 -24.57 48.46 10.92
C ILE A 413 -24.22 47.43 12.02
N ALA A 414 -23.15 47.49 12.83
CA ALA A 414 -22.52 48.50 13.70
C ALA A 414 -23.06 48.50 15.15
N LEU A 415 -22.10 48.39 16.10
CA LEU A 415 -22.11 48.76 17.54
C LEU A 415 -22.92 47.84 18.48
N ARG A 416 -22.55 47.54 19.74
CA ARG A 416 -21.57 48.00 20.75
C ARG A 416 -21.59 46.92 21.88
N GLN A 417 -20.54 46.59 22.62
CA GLN A 417 -20.15 47.23 23.88
C GLN A 417 -18.85 46.63 24.43
N LYS A 418 -17.96 47.51 24.89
CA LYS A 418 -16.85 47.22 25.80
C LYS A 418 -17.41 47.00 27.21
N HIS A 419 -16.91 45.98 27.91
CA HIS A 419 -16.82 46.00 29.37
C HIS A 419 -15.36 46.11 29.79
N VAL A 420 -15.06 47.19 30.49
CA VAL A 420 -13.89 47.37 31.35
C VAL A 420 -14.30 46.87 32.73
N VAL A 421 -13.49 46.03 33.36
CA VAL A 421 -13.39 45.97 34.82
C VAL A 421 -11.91 45.84 35.15
N SER A 422 -11.43 46.81 35.91
CA SER A 422 -10.14 46.80 36.60
C SER A 422 -10.41 46.75 38.10
N ALA A 423 -9.87 45.74 38.77
CA ALA A 423 -9.27 45.78 40.10
C ALA A 423 -8.48 44.48 40.28
#